data_AF-A0A7W8QSA8-F1
#
_entry.id   AF-A0A7W8QSA8-F1
#
_cell.length_a   1.000
_cell.length_b   1.000
_cell.length_c   1.000
_cell.angle_alpha   90.00
_cell.angle_beta   90.00
_cell.angle_gamma   90.00
#
_symmetry.space_group_name_H-M   'P 1'
#
loop_
_entity.id
_entity.type
_entity.pdbx_description
1 polymer ?
#
loop_
_entity_poly.entity_id
_entity_poly.type
_entity_poly.pdbx_seq_one_letter_code
_entity_poly.pdbx_strand_id
1 'polypeptide(L)'
;MGPFIVHARKWQDGWELRIVGAGVTWSPDLAQACPRARAFIGDPEARVEVIPTVDDETDRLILDARGAVDGADAARRSAAGAVRGAMRRLAEAGVAEDDAARLLGVPLPRLHALAAEGAPAPAQRPPSGPETSEPSGAEPSA
;
A
#
# COMPACT_ATOMS: atom_id res chain seq x y z
N MET A 1 13.56 8.50 17.46
CA MET A 1 12.36 8.68 18.31
C MET A 1 11.30 7.67 17.89
N GLY A 2 10.46 7.21 18.83
CA GLY A 2 9.29 6.38 18.53
C GLY A 2 8.18 7.19 17.83
N PRO A 3 7.09 6.55 17.37
CA PRO A 3 5.98 7.25 16.76
C PRO A 3 5.24 8.14 17.77
N PHE A 4 4.76 9.28 17.31
CA PHE A 4 3.78 10.09 18.03
C PHE A 4 2.41 9.46 17.88
N ILE A 5 1.77 9.15 19.00
CA ILE A 5 0.41 8.61 19.04
C ILE A 5 -0.59 9.76 18.93
N VAL A 6 -1.52 9.64 17.99
CA VAL A 6 -2.55 10.63 17.70
C VAL A 6 -3.92 9.99 17.82
N HIS A 7 -4.67 10.38 18.84
CA HIS A 7 -6.06 9.97 18.99
C HIS A 7 -6.96 10.85 18.12
N ALA A 8 -7.65 10.23 17.17
CA ALA A 8 -8.52 10.89 16.22
C ALA A 8 -9.99 10.69 16.62
N ARG A 9 -10.61 11.73 17.16
CA ARG A 9 -12.03 11.73 17.54
C ARG A 9 -12.89 12.39 16.47
N LYS A 10 -13.98 11.75 16.06
CA LYS A 10 -14.92 12.31 15.09
C LYS A 10 -15.79 13.40 15.73
N TRP A 11 -15.93 14.52 15.02
CA TRP A 11 -16.88 15.60 15.28
C TRP A 11 -17.79 15.82 14.06
N GLN A 12 -18.76 16.74 14.12
CA GLN A 12 -19.67 17.01 12.99
C GLN A 12 -18.89 17.37 11.70
N ASP A 13 -17.97 18.34 11.78
CA ASP A 13 -17.29 18.90 10.60
C ASP A 13 -15.87 18.40 10.37
N GLY A 14 -15.40 17.42 11.16
CA GLY A 14 -14.04 16.91 11.00
C GLY A 14 -13.60 16.00 12.12
N TRP A 15 -12.30 16.05 12.41
CA TRP A 15 -11.59 15.22 13.37
C TRP A 15 -10.74 16.07 14.29
N GLU A 16 -10.89 15.84 15.59
CA GLU A 16 -9.94 16.33 16.59
C GLU A 16 -8.79 15.33 16.69
N LEU A 17 -7.57 15.85 16.65
CA LEU A 17 -6.35 15.09 16.72
C LEU A 17 -5.65 15.43 18.02
N ARG A 18 -5.76 14.56 19.03
CA ARG A 18 -5.00 14.68 20.28
C ARG A 18 -3.67 13.95 20.15
N ILE A 19 -2.60 14.71 20.07
CA ILE A 19 -1.23 14.24 19.92
C ILE A 19 -0.60 14.09 21.31
N VAL A 20 -0.29 12.85 21.69
CA VAL A 20 0.28 12.53 23.00
C VAL A 20 1.60 13.29 23.19
N GLY A 21 1.66 14.14 24.20
CA GLY A 21 2.85 14.94 24.54
C GLY A 21 3.06 16.22 23.73
N ALA A 22 2.21 16.54 22.74
CA ALA A 22 2.34 17.78 21.96
C ALA A 22 1.12 18.71 22.09
N GLY A 23 -0.11 18.18 22.13
CA GLY A 23 -1.32 18.99 22.24
C GLY A 23 -2.45 18.50 21.35
N VAL A 24 -3.35 19.41 20.98
CA VAL A 24 -4.53 19.10 20.16
C VAL A 24 -4.54 19.96 18.90
N THR A 25 -4.84 19.34 17.76
CA THR A 25 -5.06 20.02 16.49
C THR A 25 -6.31 19.47 15.80
N TRP A 26 -6.66 20.01 14.63
CA TRP A 26 -7.88 19.69 13.91
C TRP A 26 -7.61 19.34 12.44
N SER A 27 -8.40 18.40 11.91
CA SER A 27 -8.35 17.99 10.50
C SER A 27 -9.75 17.80 9.90
N PRO A 28 -10.02 18.22 8.66
CA PRO A 28 -11.32 18.02 8.03
C PRO A 28 -11.60 16.54 7.71
N ASP A 29 -10.55 15.77 7.43
CA ASP A 29 -10.60 14.35 7.11
C ASP A 29 -9.36 13.62 7.67
N LEU A 30 -9.36 12.28 7.65
CA LEU A 30 -8.22 11.48 8.13
C LEU A 30 -7.04 11.44 7.15
N ALA A 31 -7.25 11.75 5.87
CA ALA A 31 -6.15 11.81 4.89
C ALA A 31 -5.19 12.96 5.21
N GLN A 32 -5.71 14.07 5.74
CA GLN A 32 -4.93 15.23 6.18
C GLN A 32 -4.41 15.11 7.62
N ALA A 33 -4.75 14.05 8.36
CA ALA A 33 -4.42 13.94 9.79
C ALA A 33 -2.90 13.86 10.04
N CYS A 34 -2.18 12.99 9.32
CA CYS A 34 -0.73 12.85 9.49
C CYS A 34 0.05 14.11 9.08
N PRO A 35 -0.19 14.74 7.90
CA PRO A 35 0.44 16.00 7.54
C PRO A 35 0.21 17.11 8.57
N ARG A 36 -1.03 17.23 9.08
CA ARG A 36 -1.37 18.25 10.08
C ARG A 36 -0.75 17.99 11.45
N ALA A 37 -0.68 16.72 11.87
CA ALA A 37 0.01 16.34 13.10
C ALA A 37 1.51 16.67 13.02
N ARG A 38 2.18 16.34 11.91
CA ARG A 38 3.60 16.70 11.67
C ARG A 38 3.83 18.20 11.69
N ALA A 39 2.99 18.94 10.98
CA ALA A 39 3.05 20.40 10.98
C ALA A 39 2.87 20.99 12.40
N PHE A 40 1.96 20.42 13.19
CA PHE A 40 1.74 20.83 14.57
C PHE A 40 2.91 20.48 15.50
N ILE A 41 3.53 19.31 15.32
CA ILE A 41 4.73 18.89 16.07
C ILE A 41 5.93 19.78 15.68
N GLY A 42 5.96 20.31 14.46
CA GLY A 42 7.09 21.07 13.92
C GLY A 42 8.19 20.18 13.33
N ASP A 43 7.88 18.91 13.04
CA ASP A 43 8.81 17.94 12.44
C ASP A 43 8.12 17.22 11.26
N PRO A 44 8.51 17.50 10.00
CA PRO A 44 7.94 16.87 8.82
C PRO A 44 8.27 15.37 8.70
N GLU A 45 9.34 14.91 9.34
CA GLU A 45 9.79 13.51 9.32
C GLU A 45 9.25 12.71 10.52
N ALA A 46 8.48 13.35 11.40
CA ALA A 46 7.89 12.68 12.55
C ALA A 46 7.02 11.49 12.10
N ARG A 47 7.28 10.33 12.71
CA ARG A 47 6.42 9.15 12.59
C ARG A 47 5.15 9.41 13.40
N VAL A 48 4.00 9.30 12.75
CA VAL A 48 2.70 9.56 13.34
C VAL A 48 1.86 8.30 13.20
N GLU A 49 1.26 7.86 14.30
CA GLU A 49 0.33 6.75 14.35
C GLU A 49 -1.05 7.25 14.78
N VAL A 50 -2.02 7.14 13.88
CA VAL A 50 -3.38 7.62 14.13
C VAL A 50 -4.25 6.47 14.64
N ILE A 51 -4.70 6.62 15.88
CA ILE A 51 -5.61 5.71 16.56
C ILE A 51 -7.01 6.33 16.54
N PRO A 52 -8.02 5.68 15.95
CA PRO A 52 -9.39 6.17 16.01
C PRO A 52 -9.89 6.22 17.46
N THR A 53 -10.80 7.15 17.74
CA THR A 53 -11.50 7.26 19.03
C THR A 53 -12.99 7.48 18.73
N VAL A 54 -13.65 6.42 18.30
CA VAL A 54 -15.09 6.40 18.00
C VAL A 54 -15.86 5.99 19.26
N ASP A 55 -15.60 4.79 19.75
CA ASP A 55 -16.06 4.22 21.01
C ASP A 55 -15.22 2.97 21.32
N ASP A 56 -15.21 2.54 22.59
CA ASP A 56 -14.33 1.45 23.06
C ASP A 56 -14.49 0.13 22.31
N GLU A 57 -15.70 -0.21 21.83
CA GLU A 57 -15.95 -1.45 21.10
C GLU A 57 -15.48 -1.34 19.65
N THR A 58 -15.89 -0.27 18.98
CA THR A 58 -15.50 0.02 17.59
C THR A 58 -13.99 0.19 17.46
N ASP A 59 -13.34 0.87 18.41
CA ASP A 59 -11.89 1.10 18.38
C ASP A 59 -11.11 -0.22 18.47
N ARG A 60 -11.56 -1.15 19.33
CA ARG A 60 -10.97 -2.50 19.41
C ARG A 60 -11.13 -3.25 18.09
N LEU A 61 -12.33 -3.25 17.52
CA LEU A 61 -12.60 -3.92 16.23
C LEU A 61 -11.73 -3.35 15.11
N ILE A 62 -11.52 -2.03 15.05
CA ILE A 62 -10.65 -1.42 14.04
C ILE A 62 -9.20 -1.85 14.23
N LEU A 63 -8.68 -1.84 15.47
CA LEU A 63 -7.31 -2.25 15.74
C LEU A 63 -7.09 -3.73 15.43
N ASP A 64 -8.04 -4.59 15.80
CA ASP A 64 -7.99 -6.03 15.49
C ASP A 64 -8.03 -6.27 13.97
N ALA A 65 -8.91 -5.56 13.25
CA ALA A 65 -8.97 -5.64 11.80
C ALA A 65 -7.67 -5.18 11.12
N ARG A 66 -7.06 -4.09 11.61
CA ARG A 66 -5.74 -3.63 11.13
C ARG A 66 -4.68 -4.70 11.35
N GLY A 67 -4.61 -5.27 12.56
CA GLY A 67 -3.67 -6.34 12.89
C GLY A 67 -3.86 -7.58 12.03
N ALA A 68 -5.10 -7.97 11.76
CA ALA A 68 -5.41 -9.10 10.88
C ALA A 68 -4.97 -8.86 9.43
N VAL A 69 -5.17 -7.65 8.90
CA VAL A 69 -4.69 -7.25 7.56
C VAL A 69 -3.17 -7.26 7.50
N ASP A 70 -2.49 -6.65 8.48
CA ASP A 70 -1.02 -6.63 8.54
C ASP A 70 -0.44 -8.04 8.65
N GLY A 71 -1.06 -8.91 9.45
CA GLY A 71 -0.71 -10.32 9.57
C GLY A 71 -0.90 -11.07 8.25
N ALA A 72 -2.01 -10.85 7.55
CA ALA A 72 -2.26 -11.45 6.24
C ALA A 72 -1.23 -10.99 5.20
N ASP A 73 -0.86 -9.70 5.20
CA ASP A 73 0.16 -9.17 4.30
C ASP A 73 1.56 -9.67 4.61
N ALA A 74 1.90 -9.84 5.88
CA ALA A 74 3.16 -10.47 6.29
C ALA A 74 3.22 -11.94 5.85
N ALA A 75 2.15 -12.71 6.08
CA ALA A 75 2.06 -14.10 5.67
C ALA A 75 2.13 -14.25 4.14
N ARG A 76 1.44 -13.38 3.40
CA ARG A 76 1.47 -13.35 1.93
C ARG A 76 2.88 -13.11 1.38
N ARG A 77 3.60 -12.10 1.91
CA ARG A 77 5.00 -11.82 1.53
C ARG A 77 5.93 -12.99 1.85
N SER A 78 5.75 -13.62 3.01
CA SER A 78 6.53 -14.80 3.41
C SER A 78 6.30 -15.97 2.47
N ALA A 79 5.03 -16.27 2.15
CA ALA A 79 4.65 -17.33 1.22
C ALA A 79 5.24 -17.10 -0.18
N ALA A 80 5.17 -15.87 -0.70
CA ALA A 80 5.79 -15.51 -1.98
C ALA A 80 7.31 -15.75 -1.99
N GLY A 81 7.99 -15.41 -0.88
CA GLY A 81 9.43 -15.69 -0.70
C GLY A 81 9.74 -17.19 -0.69
N ALA A 82 8.96 -17.97 0.06
CA ALA A 82 9.12 -19.42 0.14
C ALA A 82 8.88 -20.10 -1.22
N VAL A 83 7.83 -19.69 -1.94
CA VAL A 83 7.51 -20.19 -3.29
C VAL A 83 8.65 -19.92 -4.27
N ARG A 84 9.20 -18.69 -4.31
CA ARG A 84 10.35 -18.39 -5.17
C ARG A 84 11.56 -19.25 -4.83
N GLY A 85 11.83 -19.45 -3.54
CA GLY A 85 12.91 -20.31 -3.07
C GLY A 85 12.74 -21.76 -3.55
N ALA A 86 11.54 -22.30 -3.41
CA ALA A 86 11.21 -23.66 -3.84
C ALA A 86 11.28 -23.80 -5.36
N MET A 87 10.67 -22.88 -6.11
CA MET A 87 10.71 -22.84 -7.58
C MET A 87 12.15 -22.84 -8.11
N ARG A 88 13.04 -22.03 -7.53
CA ARG A 88 14.44 -22.01 -7.92
C ARG A 88 15.11 -23.36 -7.70
N ARG A 89 14.92 -23.99 -6.54
CA ARG A 89 15.51 -25.31 -6.24
C ARG A 89 14.94 -26.42 -7.12
N LEU A 90 13.66 -26.36 -7.44
CA LEU A 90 13.00 -27.31 -8.33
C LEU A 90 13.51 -27.16 -9.78
N ALA A 91 13.68 -25.92 -10.25
CA ALA A 91 14.27 -25.65 -11.56
C ALA A 91 15.74 -26.12 -11.65
N GLU A 92 16.54 -25.89 -10.60
CA GLU A 92 17.93 -26.39 -10.50
C GLU A 92 17.99 -27.93 -10.53
N ALA A 93 16.95 -28.61 -10.04
CA ALA A 93 16.81 -30.07 -10.08
C ALA A 93 16.19 -30.59 -11.39
N GLY A 94 15.84 -29.72 -12.34
CA GLY A 94 15.23 -30.10 -13.63
C GLY A 94 13.75 -30.50 -13.53
N VAL A 95 13.05 -30.12 -12.46
CA VAL A 95 11.62 -30.39 -12.29
C VAL A 95 10.80 -29.44 -13.15
N ALA A 96 9.85 -29.98 -13.93
CA ALA A 96 8.92 -29.20 -14.74
C ALA A 96 7.98 -28.35 -13.87
N GLU A 97 7.54 -27.20 -14.37
CA GLU A 97 6.70 -26.26 -13.62
C GLU A 97 5.34 -26.86 -13.22
N ASP A 98 4.75 -27.69 -14.07
CA ASP A 98 3.50 -28.40 -13.75
C ASP A 98 3.66 -29.35 -12.56
N ASP A 99 4.80 -30.04 -12.48
CA ASP A 99 5.12 -30.93 -11.36
C ASP A 99 5.48 -30.12 -10.11
N ALA A 100 6.16 -28.98 -10.27
CA ALA A 100 6.40 -28.05 -9.17
C ALA A 100 5.10 -27.52 -8.56
N ALA A 101 4.10 -27.18 -9.38
CA ALA A 101 2.77 -26.78 -8.94
C ALA A 101 2.07 -27.88 -8.14
N ARG A 102 2.14 -29.13 -8.61
CA ARG A 102 1.60 -30.30 -7.89
C ARG A 102 2.31 -30.54 -6.56
N LEU A 103 3.64 -30.48 -6.54
CA LEU A 103 4.45 -30.68 -5.34
C LEU A 103 4.20 -29.60 -4.28
N LEU A 104 3.99 -28.36 -4.71
CA LEU A 104 3.67 -27.24 -3.82
C LEU A 104 2.20 -27.21 -3.40
N GLY A 105 1.34 -28.03 -4.02
CA GLY A 105 -0.10 -28.06 -3.74
C GLY A 105 -0.82 -26.77 -4.17
N VAL A 106 -0.27 -26.04 -5.15
CA VAL A 106 -0.80 -24.75 -5.59
C VAL A 106 -1.10 -24.82 -7.10
N PRO A 107 -2.25 -24.34 -7.58
CA PRO A 107 -2.52 -24.26 -9.01
C PRO A 107 -1.46 -23.42 -9.74
N LEU A 108 -1.08 -23.84 -10.95
CA LEU A 108 -0.04 -23.16 -11.75
C LEU A 108 -0.26 -21.63 -11.91
N PRO A 109 -1.47 -21.12 -12.18
CA PRO A 109 -1.69 -19.67 -12.25
C PRO A 109 -1.40 -18.95 -10.93
N ARG A 110 -1.76 -19.58 -9.80
CA ARG A 110 -1.52 -19.02 -8.46
C ARG A 110 -0.04 -19.11 -8.08
N LEU A 111 0.65 -20.17 -8.51
CA LEU A 111 2.09 -20.31 -8.37
C LEU A 111 2.83 -19.18 -9.09
N HIS A 112 2.44 -18.86 -10.34
CA HIS A 112 3.02 -17.75 -11.11
C HIS A 112 2.73 -16.41 -10.45
N ALA A 113 1.50 -16.19 -9.96
CA ALA A 113 1.16 -14.98 -9.23
C ALA A 113 2.02 -14.79 -7.97
N LEU A 114 2.25 -15.85 -7.18
CA LEU A 114 3.12 -15.82 -6.00
C LEU A 114 4.59 -15.57 -6.35
N ALA A 115 5.06 -16.16 -7.44
CA ALA A 115 6.42 -15.95 -7.93
C ALA A 115 6.64 -14.49 -8.37
N ALA A 116 5.66 -13.89 -9.04
CA ALA A 116 5.67 -12.50 -9.48
C ALA A 116 5.44 -11.47 -8.35
N GLU A 117 4.81 -11.87 -7.24
CA GLU A 117 4.47 -11.00 -6.12
C GLU A 117 5.74 -10.49 -5.40
N GLY A 118 6.08 -9.21 -5.61
CA GLY A 118 7.29 -8.58 -5.10
C GLY A 118 8.43 -8.42 -6.11
N ALA A 119 8.23 -8.84 -7.38
CA ALA A 119 9.04 -8.33 -8.47
C ALA A 119 8.79 -6.81 -8.61
N PRO A 120 9.83 -5.99 -8.85
CA PRO A 120 9.61 -4.57 -9.14
C PRO A 120 8.62 -4.48 -10.31
N ALA A 121 7.61 -3.62 -10.16
CA ALA A 121 6.63 -3.41 -11.23
C ALA A 121 7.39 -3.15 -12.54
N PRO A 122 6.99 -3.78 -13.68
CA PRO A 122 7.61 -3.47 -14.95
C PRO A 122 7.54 -1.97 -15.16
N ALA A 123 8.70 -1.34 -15.37
CA ALA A 123 8.80 0.10 -15.55
C ALA A 123 7.75 0.53 -16.58
N GLN A 124 6.78 1.32 -16.15
CA GLN A 124 5.76 1.85 -17.04
C GLN A 124 6.50 2.64 -18.12
N ARG A 125 6.47 2.12 -19.35
CA ARG A 125 7.01 2.82 -20.52
C ARG A 125 6.26 4.17 -20.56
N PRO A 126 6.95 5.31 -20.53
CA PRO A 126 6.28 6.61 -20.53
C PRO A 126 5.35 6.67 -21.76
N PRO A 127 4.16 7.27 -21.63
CA PRO A 127 3.25 7.40 -22.77
C PRO A 127 4.01 8.12 -23.89
N SER A 128 4.11 7.47 -25.05
CA SER A 128 4.54 8.11 -26.28
C SER A 128 3.70 9.37 -26.46
N GLY A 129 4.33 10.54 -26.37
CA GLY A 129 3.66 11.82 -26.51
C GLY A 129 2.93 11.91 -27.86
N PRO A 130 1.88 12.75 -27.95
CA PRO A 130 1.07 12.84 -29.15
C PRO A 130 1.91 13.35 -30.32
N GLU A 131 2.00 12.53 -31.38
CA GLU A 131 2.45 12.97 -32.69
C GLU A 131 1.63 14.19 -33.10
N THR A 132 2.32 15.32 -33.24
CA THR A 132 1.75 16.56 -33.75
C THR A 132 1.51 16.35 -35.23
N SER A 133 0.31 15.89 -35.58
CA SER A 133 -0.17 15.91 -36.96
C SER A 133 -0.52 17.34 -37.35
N GLU A 134 0.40 18.00 -38.06
CA GLU A 134 0.11 19.21 -38.84
C GLU A 134 -0.93 18.89 -39.93
N PRO A 135 -2.06 19.60 -40.00
CA PRO A 135 -2.91 19.53 -41.17
C PRO A 135 -2.35 20.43 -42.29
N SER A 136 -1.68 19.78 -43.25
CA SER A 136 -1.47 20.29 -44.60
C SER A 136 -2.81 20.36 -45.32
N GLY A 137 -3.32 21.57 -45.55
CA GLY A 137 -4.53 21.82 -46.33
C GLY A 137 -4.47 23.19 -46.99
N ALA A 138 -3.92 23.21 -48.19
CA ALA A 138 -3.96 24.35 -49.10
C ALA A 138 -5.37 24.52 -49.67
N GLU A 139 -5.87 25.76 -49.72
CA GLU A 139 -7.00 26.16 -50.55
C GLU A 139 -6.62 27.44 -51.30
N PRO A 140 -6.58 27.43 -52.64
CA PRO A 140 -6.63 28.62 -53.46
C PRO A 140 -8.03 28.76 -54.07
N SER A 141 -8.63 29.94 -53.96
CA SER A 141 -9.53 30.46 -55.01
C SER A 141 -9.88 31.93 -54.75
N ALA A 142 -9.48 32.77 -55.71
CA ALA A 142 -10.11 34.04 -56.05
C ALA A 142 -10.43 33.99 -57.55
#